data_AF-I4HYE5-F1
#
_entry.id   AF-I4HYE5-F1
#
_cell.length_a   1.000
_cell.length_b   1.000
_cell.length_c   1.000
_cell.angle_alpha   90.00
_cell.angle_beta   90.00
_cell.angle_gamma   90.00
#
_symmetry.space_group_name_H-M   'P 1'
#
loop_
_entity.id
_entity.type
_entity.pdbx_description
1 polymer ?
#
loop_
_entity_poly.entity_id
_entity_poly.type
_entity_poly.pdbx_seq_one_letter_code
_entity_poly.pdbx_strand_id
1 'polypeptide(L)'
;MSRGIEEFHRVIKQVCNIERFFVRDQWAIRNHFFCALRAFCHLQTACLNQLINNCYEFARKLFIPVIRQFIMENITETMFA
;
A
#
# COMPACT_ATOMS: atom_id res chain seq x y z
N MET A 1 23.91 -2.42 9.64
CA MET A 1 22.49 -2.81 9.67
C MET A 1 22.20 -3.59 8.39
N SER A 2 21.66 -4.82 8.46
CA SER A 2 21.45 -5.68 7.29
C SER A 2 20.39 -5.08 6.35
N ARG A 3 20.68 -4.96 5.04
CA ARG A 3 19.78 -4.39 4.01
C ARG A 3 18.37 -5.00 4.04
N GLY A 4 18.23 -6.26 4.43
CA GLY A 4 16.93 -6.95 4.45
C GLY A 4 15.94 -6.38 5.48
N ILE A 5 16.42 -5.91 6.65
CA ILE A 5 15.55 -5.33 7.67
C ILE A 5 15.05 -3.95 7.24
N GLU A 6 15.91 -3.17 6.59
CA GLU A 6 15.55 -1.85 6.09
C GLU A 6 14.49 -1.94 4.99
N GLU A 7 14.66 -2.87 4.05
CA GLU A 7 13.71 -3.10 2.97
C GLU A 7 12.36 -3.59 3.51
N PHE A 8 12.37 -4.51 4.48
CA PHE A 8 11.17 -4.94 5.20
C PHE A 8 10.41 -3.74 5.80
N HIS A 9 11.09 -2.90 6.58
CA HIS A 9 10.48 -1.72 7.20
C HIS A 9 9.94 -0.72 6.17
N ARG A 10 10.63 -0.56 5.04
CA ARG A 10 10.20 0.35 3.98
C ARG A 10 8.90 -0.12 3.33
N VAL A 11 8.83 -1.40 2.96
CA VAL A 11 7.64 -1.97 2.31
C VAL A 11 6.44 -1.98 3.26
N ILE A 12 6.63 -2.38 4.51
CA ILE A 12 5.50 -2.48 5.46
C ILE A 12 4.90 -1.10 5.78
N LYS A 13 5.71 -0.04 5.82
CA LYS A 13 5.25 1.33 6.01
C LYS A 13 4.60 1.92 4.76
N GLN A 14 5.27 1.80 3.62
CA GLN A 14 4.86 2.51 2.39
C GLN A 14 3.79 1.79 1.58
N VAL A 15 3.82 0.45 1.57
CA VAL A 15 2.90 -0.38 0.78
C VAL A 15 1.80 -0.98 1.65
N CYS A 16 2.15 -1.54 2.80
CA CYS A 16 1.19 -2.20 3.68
C CYS A 16 0.49 -1.24 4.67
N ASN A 17 0.89 0.04 4.69
CA ASN A 17 0.24 1.10 5.46
C ASN A 17 0.12 0.79 6.98
N ILE A 18 1.10 0.09 7.55
CA ILE A 18 1.04 -0.37 8.96
C ILE A 18 0.90 0.79 9.97
N GLU A 19 1.40 1.98 9.63
CA GLU A 19 1.33 3.20 10.45
C GLU A 19 0.09 4.08 10.13
N ARG A 20 -0.70 3.72 9.10
CA ARG A 20 -1.85 4.52 8.66
C ARG A 20 -3.15 3.85 9.07
N PHE A 21 -3.52 4.05 10.32
CA PHE A 21 -4.83 3.69 10.86
C PHE A 21 -5.35 4.83 11.74
N PHE A 22 -6.64 5.11 11.66
CA PHE A 22 -7.29 6.19 12.43
C PHE A 22 -8.14 5.64 13.60
N VAL A 23 -8.10 4.33 13.82
CA VAL A 23 -8.84 3.65 14.89
C VAL A 23 -8.10 3.72 16.22
N ARG A 24 -8.85 3.86 17.32
CA ARG A 24 -8.31 3.90 18.69
C ARG A 24 -8.63 2.66 19.52
N ASP A 25 -9.51 1.80 19.02
CA ASP A 25 -9.86 0.54 19.67
C ASP A 25 -8.70 -0.46 19.57
N GLN A 26 -8.36 -1.09 20.70
CA GLN A 26 -7.21 -2.00 20.76
C GLN A 26 -7.35 -3.21 19.84
N TRP A 27 -8.56 -3.76 19.68
CA TRP A 27 -8.78 -4.90 18.81
C TRP A 27 -8.65 -4.51 17.34
N ALA A 28 -9.22 -3.37 16.97
CA ALA A 28 -9.08 -2.82 15.62
C ALA A 28 -7.61 -2.55 15.26
N ILE A 29 -6.84 -2.01 16.20
CA ILE A 29 -5.40 -1.78 16.03
C ILE A 29 -4.66 -3.10 15.81
N ARG A 30 -4.87 -4.11 16.69
CA ARG A 30 -4.22 -5.43 16.54
C ARG A 30 -4.57 -6.09 15.21
N ASN A 31 -5.82 -5.99 14.78
CA ASN A 31 -6.27 -6.52 13.50
C ASN A 31 -5.58 -5.81 12.32
N HIS A 32 -5.41 -4.49 12.40
CA HIS A 32 -4.65 -3.71 11.39
C HIS A 32 -3.20 -4.19 11.27
N PHE A 33 -2.50 -4.34 12.40
CA PHE A 33 -1.13 -4.88 12.41
C PHE A 33 -1.07 -6.30 11.80
N PHE A 34 -1.99 -7.17 12.16
CA PHE A 34 -2.08 -8.52 11.61
C PHE A 34 -2.30 -8.50 10.09
N CYS A 35 -3.25 -7.70 9.62
CA CYS A 35 -3.55 -7.54 8.19
C CYS A 35 -2.34 -6.99 7.42
N ALA A 36 -1.64 -5.98 7.97
CA ALA A 36 -0.45 -5.40 7.33
C ALA A 36 0.70 -6.41 7.21
N LEU A 37 0.96 -7.19 8.27
CA LEU A 37 1.97 -8.27 8.24
C LEU A 37 1.60 -9.37 7.25
N ARG A 38 0.33 -9.80 7.24
CA ARG A 38 -0.18 -10.79 6.29
C ARG A 38 -0.03 -10.27 4.85
N ALA A 39 -0.40 -9.01 4.59
CA ALA A 39 -0.25 -8.39 3.28
C ALA A 39 1.21 -8.38 2.82
N PHE A 40 2.15 -8.07 3.72
CA PHE A 40 3.58 -8.14 3.42
C PHE A 40 4.01 -9.56 2.98
N CYS A 41 3.62 -10.61 3.72
CA CYS A 41 3.90 -11.99 3.33
C CYS A 41 3.35 -12.32 1.94
N HIS A 42 2.09 -11.96 1.67
CA HIS A 42 1.47 -12.20 0.35
C HIS A 42 2.21 -11.48 -0.78
N LEU A 43 2.60 -10.22 -0.58
CA LEU A 43 3.36 -9.46 -1.58
C LEU A 43 4.73 -10.09 -1.83
N GLN A 44 5.42 -10.53 -0.78
CA GLN A 44 6.71 -11.18 -0.94
C GLN A 44 6.59 -12.52 -1.66
N THR A 45 5.57 -13.32 -1.34
CA THR A 45 5.26 -14.55 -2.08
C THR A 45 4.92 -14.25 -3.55
N ALA A 46 4.17 -13.20 -3.85
CA ALA A 46 3.86 -12.80 -5.21
C ALA A 46 5.11 -12.38 -6.00
N CYS A 47 6.06 -11.69 -5.36
CA CYS A 47 7.37 -11.38 -5.94
C CYS A 47 8.17 -12.65 -6.23
N LEU A 48 8.23 -13.59 -5.27
CA LEU A 48 8.94 -14.87 -5.43
C LEU A 48 8.34 -15.72 -6.56
N ASN A 49 7.02 -15.70 -6.70
CA ASN A 49 6.29 -16.36 -7.77
C ASN A 49 6.30 -15.57 -9.10
N GLN A 50 7.04 -14.47 -9.19
CA GLN A 50 7.17 -13.62 -10.38
C GLN A 50 5.83 -13.06 -10.91
N LEU A 51 4.82 -12.95 -10.05
CA LEU A 51 3.52 -12.35 -10.40
C LEU A 51 3.60 -10.82 -10.45
N ILE A 52 4.52 -10.25 -9.68
CA ILE A 52 4.87 -8.82 -9.65
C ILE A 52 6.39 -8.69 -9.56
N ASN A 53 6.95 -7.63 -10.15
CA ASN A 53 8.40 -7.41 -10.17
C ASN A 53 8.94 -6.92 -8.82
N ASN A 54 8.12 -6.19 -8.06
CA ASN A 54 8.43 -5.75 -6.70
C ASN A 54 7.14 -5.41 -5.93
N CYS A 55 7.23 -5.35 -4.60
CA CYS A 55 6.08 -5.08 -3.73
C CYS A 55 5.39 -3.72 -4.05
N TYR A 56 6.12 -2.74 -4.59
CA TYR A 56 5.56 -1.43 -4.94
C TYR A 56 4.72 -1.45 -6.22
N GLU A 57 4.92 -2.43 -7.09
CA GLU A 57 4.14 -2.56 -8.31
C GLU A 57 2.65 -2.74 -8.02
N PHE A 58 2.32 -3.52 -6.99
CA PHE A 58 0.95 -3.70 -6.54
C PHE A 58 0.31 -2.37 -6.13
N ALA A 59 0.98 -1.59 -5.28
CA ALA A 59 0.49 -0.28 -4.85
C ALA A 59 0.30 0.67 -6.04
N ARG A 60 1.26 0.72 -6.98
CA ARG A 60 1.14 1.55 -8.18
C ARG A 60 -0.06 1.15 -9.04
N LYS A 61 -0.24 -0.14 -9.30
CA LYS A 61 -1.37 -0.66 -10.09
C LYS A 61 -2.72 -0.33 -9.44
N LEU A 62 -2.78 -0.33 -8.11
CA LEU A 62 -4.00 0.01 -7.37
C LEU A 62 -4.29 1.52 -7.39
N PHE A 63 -3.31 2.37 -7.09
CA PHE A 63 -3.54 3.80 -6.85
C PHE A 63 -3.46 4.68 -8.11
N ILE A 64 -2.59 4.38 -9.08
CA ILE A 64 -2.40 5.25 -10.25
C ILE A 64 -3.71 5.46 -11.04
N PRO A 65 -4.52 4.42 -11.32
CA PRO A 65 -5.77 4.61 -12.06
C PRO A 65 -6.76 5.52 -11.30
N VAL A 66 -6.88 5.31 -9.98
CA VAL A 66 -7.79 6.08 -9.11
C VAL A 66 -7.36 7.55 -9.05
N ILE A 67 -6.06 7.81 -8.82
CA ILE A 67 -5.51 9.17 -8.79
C ILE A 67 -5.71 9.86 -10.14
N ARG A 68 -5.44 9.16 -11.25
CA ARG A 68 -5.65 9.68 -12.59
C ARG A 68 -7.11 10.07 -12.81
N GLN A 69 -8.05 9.18 -12.46
CA GLN A 69 -9.47 9.42 -12.64
C GLN A 69 -9.93 10.65 -11.85
N PHE A 70 -9.54 10.72 -10.57
CA PHE A 70 -9.84 11.87 -9.70
C PHE A 70 -9.33 13.19 -10.30
N ILE A 71 -8.08 13.23 -10.78
CA ILE A 71 -7.50 14.42 -11.40
C ILE A 71 -8.31 14.84 -12.64
N MET A 72 -8.69 13.88 -13.50
CA MET A 72 -9.44 14.18 -14.72
C MET A 72 -10.83 14.75 -14.42
N GLU A 73 -11.55 14.14 -13.48
CA GLU A 73 -12.88 14.61 -13.04
C GLU A 73 -12.82 16.04 -12.50
N ASN A 74 -11.83 16.33 -11.65
CA ASN A 74 -11.69 17.65 -11.04
C ASN A 74 -11.21 18.70 -12.05
N ILE A 75 -10.35 18.35 -13.02
CA ILE A 75 -9.97 19.30 -14.09
C ILE A 75 -11.19 19.66 -14.95
N THR A 76 -12.05 18.68 -15.27
CA THR A 76 -13.26 18.94 -16.05
C THR A 76 -14.24 19.83 -15.30
N GLU A 77 -14.46 19.61 -14.01
CA GLU A 77 -15.34 20.48 -13.20
C GLU A 77 -14.85 21.93 -13.18
N THR A 78 -13.54 22.18 -13.03
CA THR A 78 -12.99 23.55 -13.04
C THR A 78 -13.03 24.23 -14.41
N MET A 79 -13.14 23.48 -15.51
CA MET A 79 -13.24 24.04 -16.86
C MET A 79 -14.67 24.37 -17.30
N PHE A 80 -15.67 23.79 -16.63
CA PHE A 80 -17.10 23.99 -16.93
C PHE A 80 -17.87 24.72 -15.82
N ALA A 81 -17.18 25.20 -14.77
CA ALA A 81 -17.68 26.10 -13.73
C ALA A 81 -17.20 27.53 -13.98
#